data_AF-B7GRC6-F1
#
_entry.id   AF-B7GRC6-F1
#
_cell.length_a   1.000
_cell.length_b   1.000
_cell.length_c   1.000
_cell.angle_alpha   90.00
_cell.angle_beta   90.00
_cell.angle_gamma   90.00
#
_symmetry.space_group_name_H-M   'P 1'
#
loop_
_entity.id
_entity.type
_entity.pdbx_description
1 polymer ?
#
loop_
_entity_poly.entity_id
_entity_poly.type
_entity_poly.pdbx_seq_one_letter_code
_entity_poly.pdbx_strand_id
1 'polypeptide(L)'
;MRPSRLSASYASLLPALNRLGYRADVREAFVCGSRCVVVVSGAPATRVLNDGSWERDDGLSGPDPAGLLALYRDERAHMAVRNLVRHDLKGVARDILVADGIPVGVILDVEEQGGGLAVSFRRVEGVPEDTVIHDWTARAKAVPALLEEIA
;
A
#
# COMPACT_ATOMS: atom_id res chain seq x y z
N MET A 1 -25.64 -10.51 -6.09
CA MET A 1 -25.24 -11.41 -4.99
C MET A 1 -24.74 -10.54 -3.84
N ARG A 2 -25.23 -10.69 -2.61
CA ARG A 2 -24.75 -9.87 -1.47
C ARG A 2 -23.40 -10.42 -0.96
N PRO A 3 -22.40 -9.57 -0.65
CA PRO A 3 -21.15 -10.03 -0.07
C PRO A 3 -21.39 -10.78 1.24
N SER A 4 -20.56 -11.78 1.52
CA SER A 4 -20.61 -12.43 2.83
C SER A 4 -20.13 -11.49 3.93
N ARG A 5 -20.55 -11.72 5.18
CA ARG A 5 -20.04 -10.94 6.34
C ARG A 5 -18.51 -10.95 6.40
N LEU A 6 -17.90 -12.06 5.99
CA LEU A 6 -16.47 -12.28 6.00
C LEU A 6 -15.78 -11.51 4.85
N SER A 7 -16.32 -11.58 3.64
CA SER A 7 -15.87 -10.77 2.49
C SER A 7 -15.99 -9.27 2.78
N ALA A 8 -17.09 -8.84 3.42
CA ALA A 8 -17.29 -7.46 3.85
C ALA A 8 -16.27 -7.02 4.92
N SER A 9 -15.90 -7.92 5.84
CA SER A 9 -14.86 -7.65 6.84
C SER A 9 -13.51 -7.37 6.19
N TYR A 10 -13.10 -8.16 5.20
CA TYR A 10 -11.85 -7.91 4.49
C TYR A 10 -11.94 -6.72 3.53
N ALA A 11 -13.10 -6.47 2.90
CA ALA A 11 -13.32 -5.27 2.09
C ALA A 11 -13.23 -3.97 2.90
N SER A 12 -13.47 -4.03 4.22
CA SER A 12 -13.28 -2.87 5.10
C SER A 12 -11.83 -2.40 5.22
N LEU A 13 -10.85 -3.23 4.83
CA LEU A 13 -9.42 -2.87 4.81
C LEU A 13 -9.04 -1.99 3.61
N LEU A 14 -9.84 -2.00 2.53
CA LEU A 14 -9.50 -1.36 1.26
C LEU A 14 -9.16 0.15 1.42
N PRO A 15 -9.90 0.95 2.22
CA PRO A 15 -9.53 2.34 2.45
C PRO A 15 -8.14 2.51 3.08
N ALA A 16 -7.79 1.68 4.08
CA ALA A 16 -6.48 1.73 4.74
C ALA A 16 -5.35 1.29 3.80
N LEU A 17 -5.56 0.21 3.04
CA LEU A 17 -4.61 -0.23 2.01
C LEU A 17 -4.40 0.84 0.93
N ASN A 18 -5.46 1.52 0.51
CA ASN A 18 -5.37 2.62 -0.44
C ASN A 18 -4.59 3.82 0.15
N ARG A 19 -4.76 4.11 1.45
CA ARG A 19 -3.95 5.14 2.15
C ARG A 19 -2.47 4.77 2.24
N LEU A 20 -2.13 3.48 2.30
CA LEU A 20 -0.74 2.99 2.19
C LEU A 20 -0.18 3.04 0.76
N GLY A 21 -0.99 3.51 -0.20
CA GLY A 21 -0.62 3.61 -1.61
C GLY A 21 -0.74 2.29 -2.37
N TYR A 22 -1.37 1.26 -1.80
CA TYR A 22 -1.73 0.06 -2.53
C TYR A 22 -2.97 0.28 -3.39
N ARG A 23 -3.10 -0.50 -4.46
CA ARG A 23 -4.39 -0.73 -5.12
C ARG A 23 -4.87 -2.09 -4.68
N ALA A 24 -5.98 -2.15 -3.97
CA ALA A 24 -6.52 -3.38 -3.42
C ALA A 24 -7.96 -3.63 -3.90
N ASP A 25 -8.33 -4.90 -3.98
CA ASP A 25 -9.67 -5.37 -4.35
C ASP A 25 -10.01 -6.66 -3.58
N VAL A 26 -11.29 -6.94 -3.36
CA VAL A 26 -11.78 -8.19 -2.75
C VAL A 26 -12.71 -8.89 -3.72
N ARG A 27 -12.33 -10.12 -4.10
CA ARG A 27 -13.07 -10.92 -5.06
C ARG A 27 -13.65 -12.15 -4.37
N GLU A 28 -14.96 -12.36 -4.52
CA GLU A 28 -15.58 -13.60 -4.06
C GLU A 28 -14.95 -14.78 -4.81
N ALA A 29 -14.52 -15.80 -4.05
CA ALA A 29 -13.78 -16.94 -4.58
C ALA A 29 -14.11 -18.16 -3.73
N PHE A 30 -15.12 -18.91 -4.15
CA PHE A 30 -15.56 -20.12 -3.47
C PHE A 30 -14.82 -21.33 -4.03
N VAL A 31 -13.64 -21.58 -3.47
CA VAL A 31 -12.82 -22.75 -3.78
C VAL A 31 -12.49 -23.44 -2.46
N CYS A 32 -12.63 -24.77 -2.38
CA CYS A 32 -12.47 -25.59 -1.17
C CYS A 32 -11.74 -24.92 0.01
N GLY A 33 -12.50 -24.45 1.01
CA GLY A 33 -11.96 -23.84 2.22
C GLY A 33 -11.77 -22.31 2.19
N SER A 34 -11.77 -21.70 1.00
CA SER A 34 -11.68 -20.24 0.79
C SER A 34 -13.05 -19.61 0.51
N ARG A 35 -13.23 -18.39 1.02
CA ARG A 35 -14.43 -17.56 0.88
C ARG A 35 -14.23 -16.47 -0.16
N CYS A 36 -13.13 -15.74 -0.06
CA CYS A 36 -12.77 -14.66 -0.98
C CYS A 36 -11.25 -14.55 -1.12
N VAL A 37 -10.81 -13.71 -2.05
CA VAL A 37 -9.41 -13.38 -2.26
C VAL A 37 -9.25 -11.87 -2.16
N VAL A 38 -8.31 -11.42 -1.34
CA VAL A 38 -7.82 -10.04 -1.33
C VAL A 38 -6.67 -9.95 -2.33
N VAL A 39 -6.82 -9.08 -3.32
CA VAL A 39 -5.83 -8.82 -4.36
C VAL A 39 -5.21 -7.46 -4.07
N VAL A 40 -3.89 -7.42 -3.90
CA VAL A 40 -3.13 -6.18 -3.71
C VAL A 40 -2.10 -6.05 -4.82
N SER A 41 -2.10 -4.93 -5.53
CA SER A 41 -1.20 -4.69 -6.66
C SER A 41 0.27 -4.79 -6.24
N GLY A 42 1.03 -5.66 -6.92
CA GLY A 42 2.45 -5.85 -6.64
C GLY A 42 2.75 -6.74 -5.42
N ALA A 43 1.72 -7.33 -4.80
CA ALA A 43 1.85 -8.29 -3.71
C ALA A 43 1.24 -9.65 -4.12
N PRO A 44 1.66 -10.77 -3.48
CA PRO A 44 1.04 -12.06 -3.71
C PRO A 44 -0.44 -12.04 -3.28
N ALA A 45 -1.28 -12.83 -3.95
CA ALA A 45 -2.71 -12.86 -3.64
C ALA A 45 -2.94 -13.49 -2.25
N THR A 46 -3.93 -12.97 -1.53
CA THR A 46 -4.28 -13.44 -0.19
C THR A 46 -5.63 -14.14 -0.23
N ARG A 47 -5.66 -15.45 0.03
CA ARG A 47 -6.88 -16.24 0.21
C ARG A 47 -7.40 -16.02 1.61
N VAL A 48 -8.71 -15.84 1.71
CA VAL A 48 -9.41 -15.74 2.99
C VAL A 48 -10.20 -17.03 3.20
N LEU A 49 -9.92 -17.72 4.30
CA LEU A 49 -10.51 -19.01 4.63
C LEU A 49 -11.89 -18.83 5.30
N ASN A 50 -12.67 -19.91 5.32
CA ASN A 50 -14.03 -19.91 5.88
C ASN A 50 -14.07 -19.65 7.40
N ASP A 51 -12.98 -19.93 8.12
CA ASP A 51 -12.84 -19.63 9.55
C ASP A 51 -12.48 -18.16 9.83
N GLY A 52 -12.21 -17.37 8.79
CA GLY A 52 -11.84 -15.96 8.89
C GLY A 52 -10.34 -15.71 8.86
N SER A 53 -9.51 -16.74 8.92
CA SER A 53 -8.06 -16.62 8.75
C SER A 53 -7.70 -16.35 7.28
N TRP A 54 -6.47 -15.95 7.04
CA TRP A 54 -5.95 -15.68 5.70
C TRP A 54 -4.62 -16.39 5.46
N GLU A 55 -4.38 -16.73 4.21
CA GLU A 55 -3.16 -17.31 3.70
C GLU A 55 -2.77 -16.59 2.40
N ARG A 56 -1.52 -16.14 2.32
CA ARG A 56 -0.97 -15.46 1.17
C ARG A 56 -0.12 -16.44 0.36
N ASP A 57 -0.11 -16.27 -0.96
CA ASP A 57 0.55 -17.20 -1.89
C ASP A 57 2.07 -17.41 -1.65
N ASP A 58 2.70 -16.56 -0.86
CA ASP A 58 4.10 -16.70 -0.42
C ASP A 58 4.27 -17.43 0.91
N GLY A 59 3.20 -18.01 1.45
CA GLY A 59 3.20 -18.84 2.66
C GLY A 59 2.98 -18.09 3.97
N LEU A 60 2.83 -16.75 3.94
CA LEU A 60 2.43 -16.01 5.12
C LEU A 60 0.95 -16.25 5.44
N SER A 61 0.60 -16.28 6.72
CA SER A 61 -0.78 -16.46 7.18
C SER A 61 -1.04 -15.70 8.46
N GLY A 62 -2.32 -15.49 8.76
CA GLY A 62 -2.75 -14.82 9.98
C GLY A 62 -4.21 -15.09 10.32
N PRO A 63 -4.61 -14.85 11.57
CA PRO A 63 -5.92 -15.27 12.07
C PRO A 63 -7.05 -14.31 11.68
N ASP A 64 -6.74 -13.06 11.33
CA ASP A 64 -7.74 -12.02 11.19
C ASP A 64 -7.34 -10.89 10.21
N PRO A 65 -8.32 -10.05 9.79
CA PRO A 65 -8.07 -8.92 8.89
C PRO A 65 -7.10 -7.86 9.44
N ALA A 66 -7.03 -7.67 10.76
CA ALA A 66 -6.17 -6.66 11.36
C ALA A 66 -4.70 -7.06 11.24
N GLY A 67 -4.39 -8.34 11.43
CA GLY A 67 -3.07 -8.91 11.18
C GLY A 67 -2.65 -8.79 9.71
N LEU A 68 -3.59 -8.93 8.77
CA LEU A 68 -3.29 -8.72 7.34
C LEU A 68 -2.92 -7.26 7.05
N LEU A 69 -3.67 -6.30 7.62
CA LEU A 69 -3.35 -4.88 7.45
C LEU A 69 -2.00 -4.52 8.09
N ALA A 70 -1.70 -5.07 9.27
CA ALA A 70 -0.42 -4.88 9.94
C ALA A 70 0.75 -5.40 9.09
N LEU A 71 0.60 -6.56 8.44
CA LEU A 71 1.58 -7.09 7.50
C LEU A 71 1.85 -6.09 6.36
N TYR A 72 0.81 -5.55 5.72
CA TYR A 72 0.98 -4.60 4.62
C TYR A 72 1.61 -3.27 5.07
N ARG A 73 1.38 -2.83 6.32
CA ARG A 73 2.09 -1.66 6.88
C ARG A 73 3.58 -1.92 7.01
N ASP A 74 3.94 -3.06 7.60
CA ASP A 74 5.34 -3.47 7.80
C ASP A 74 6.08 -3.61 6.46
N GLU A 75 5.45 -4.26 5.47
CA GLU A 75 6.02 -4.38 4.14
C GLU A 75 6.24 -3.02 3.47
N ARG A 76 5.31 -2.10 3.67
CA ARG A 76 5.41 -0.75 3.13
C ARG A 76 6.54 0.05 3.77
N ALA A 77 6.69 -0.04 5.09
CA ALA A 77 7.78 0.57 5.84
C ALA A 77 9.15 0.02 5.38
N HIS A 78 9.27 -1.31 5.27
CA HIS A 78 10.47 -1.96 4.73
C HIS A 78 10.79 -1.56 3.29
N MET A 79 9.77 -1.40 2.45
CA MET A 79 9.94 -0.91 1.08
C MET A 79 10.45 0.53 1.07
N ALA A 80 9.95 1.40 1.94
CA ALA A 80 10.41 2.78 2.04
C ALA A 80 11.89 2.88 2.45
N VAL A 81 12.31 2.07 3.42
CA VAL A 81 13.73 1.94 3.80
C VAL A 81 14.56 1.49 2.59
N ARG A 82 14.08 0.46 1.86
CA ARG A 82 14.79 -0.07 0.69
C ARG A 82 14.93 0.96 -0.42
N ASN A 83 13.88 1.71 -0.72
CA ASN A 83 13.88 2.75 -1.75
C ASN A 83 14.91 3.83 -1.41
N LEU A 84 14.94 4.27 -0.14
CA LEU A 84 15.93 5.24 0.33
C LEU A 84 17.36 4.71 0.21
N VAL A 85 17.63 3.49 0.68
CA VAL A 85 18.98 2.88 0.61
C VAL A 85 19.46 2.72 -0.83
N ARG A 86 18.56 2.40 -1.75
CA ARG A 86 18.88 2.23 -3.18
C ARG A 86 18.93 3.54 -3.96
N HIS A 87 18.64 4.67 -3.32
CA HIS A 87 18.47 5.96 -3.97
C HIS A 87 17.45 5.91 -5.12
N ASP A 88 16.39 5.11 -4.95
CA ASP A 88 15.25 5.07 -5.88
C ASP A 88 14.38 6.30 -5.62
N LEU A 89 14.67 7.39 -6.32
CA LEU A 89 13.98 8.66 -6.15
C LEU A 89 12.47 8.56 -6.45
N LYS A 90 12.04 7.67 -7.38
CA LYS A 90 10.61 7.50 -7.67
C LYS A 90 9.92 6.77 -6.52
N GLY A 91 10.57 5.74 -5.98
CA GLY A 91 10.13 5.06 -4.78
C GLY A 91 10.00 6.04 -3.61
N VAL A 92 11.06 6.78 -3.31
CA VAL A 92 11.10 7.76 -2.21
C VAL A 92 10.04 8.85 -2.36
N ALA A 93 9.89 9.44 -3.55
CA ALA A 93 8.85 10.44 -3.79
C ALA A 93 7.44 9.88 -3.53
N ARG A 94 7.16 8.67 -4.01
CA ARG A 94 5.89 7.99 -3.72
C ARG A 94 5.70 7.79 -2.22
N ASP A 95 6.72 7.30 -1.53
CA ASP A 95 6.66 7.01 -0.09
C ASP A 95 6.31 8.26 0.72
N ILE A 96 6.96 9.40 0.42
CA ILE A 96 6.69 10.69 1.08
C ILE A 96 5.27 11.19 0.78
N LEU A 97 4.85 11.21 -0.49
CA LEU A 97 3.52 11.69 -0.86
C LEU A 97 2.41 10.82 -0.22
N VAL A 98 2.61 9.51 -0.14
CA VAL A 98 1.69 8.60 0.55
C VAL A 98 1.63 8.89 2.05
N ALA A 99 2.77 9.13 2.70
CA ALA A 99 2.81 9.52 4.11
C ALA A 99 2.10 10.87 4.37
N ASP A 100 2.06 11.77 3.37
CA ASP A 100 1.28 13.01 3.41
C ASP A 100 -0.23 12.80 3.15
N GLY A 101 -0.66 11.56 2.97
CA GLY A 101 -2.05 11.22 2.67
C GLY A 101 -2.45 11.44 1.21
N ILE A 102 -1.49 11.59 0.29
CA ILE A 102 -1.76 11.73 -1.15
C ILE A 102 -1.80 10.33 -1.78
N PRO A 103 -2.96 9.91 -2.34
CA PRO A 103 -3.11 8.58 -2.94
C PRO A 103 -2.46 8.54 -4.32
N VAL A 104 -1.14 8.35 -4.36
CA VAL A 104 -0.35 8.28 -5.58
C VAL A 104 -0.64 6.96 -6.33
N GLY A 105 -1.07 7.09 -7.59
CA GLY A 105 -1.20 5.96 -8.49
C GLY A 105 0.13 5.59 -9.14
N VAL A 106 0.84 6.60 -9.67
CA VAL A 106 2.14 6.43 -10.34
C VAL A 106 2.97 7.71 -10.23
N ILE A 107 4.29 7.56 -10.06
CA ILE A 107 5.26 8.65 -10.27
C ILE A 107 5.69 8.62 -11.73
N LEU A 108 5.40 9.69 -12.45
CA LEU A 108 5.73 9.85 -13.86
C LEU A 108 7.20 10.20 -14.00
N ASP A 109 7.63 11.22 -13.25
CA ASP A 109 9.00 11.71 -13.26
C ASP A 109 9.45 12.24 -11.90
N VAL A 110 10.76 12.24 -11.68
CA VAL A 110 11.38 12.82 -10.49
C VAL A 110 12.77 13.32 -10.82
N GLU A 111 13.08 14.55 -10.40
CA GLU A 111 14.39 15.15 -10.54
C GLU A 111 14.77 15.89 -9.25
N GLU A 112 16.02 15.75 -8.83
CA GLU A 112 16.55 16.55 -7.75
C GLU A 112 16.90 17.95 -8.27
N GLN A 113 16.24 18.98 -7.73
CA GLN A 113 16.46 20.37 -8.13
C GLN A 113 16.49 21.27 -6.89
N GLY A 114 17.58 22.04 -6.73
CA GLY A 114 17.70 23.04 -5.67
C GLY A 114 17.57 22.49 -4.24
N GLY A 115 17.96 21.23 -4.00
CA GLY A 115 17.83 20.57 -2.70
C GLY A 115 16.44 19.99 -2.39
N GLY A 116 15.49 20.08 -3.33
CA GLY A 116 14.20 19.39 -3.28
C GLY A 116 14.08 18.31 -4.36
N LEU A 117 13.00 17.53 -4.31
CA LEU A 117 12.59 16.67 -5.43
C LEU A 117 11.45 17.33 -6.18
N ALA A 118 11.67 17.71 -7.43
CA ALA A 118 10.60 18.01 -8.37
C ALA A 118 9.97 16.68 -8.79
N VAL A 119 8.66 16.55 -8.62
CA VAL A 119 7.93 15.30 -8.83
C VAL A 119 6.71 15.55 -9.71
N SER A 120 6.64 14.81 -10.81
CA SER A 120 5.42 14.68 -11.61
C SER A 120 4.77 13.34 -11.30
N PHE A 121 3.52 13.35 -10.90
CA PHE A 121 2.80 12.14 -10.52
C PHE A 121 1.36 12.17 -11.00
N ARG A 122 0.68 11.02 -10.93
CA ARG A 122 -0.77 10.94 -11.09
C ARG A 122 -1.33 10.20 -9.90
N ARG A 123 -2.40 10.74 -9.32
CA ARG A 123 -3.19 10.04 -8.29
C ARG A 123 -3.81 8.75 -8.84
N VAL A 124 -4.41 7.94 -7.97
CA VAL A 124 -5.10 6.72 -8.40
C VAL A 124 -6.16 7.02 -9.48
N GLU A 125 -6.85 8.16 -9.33
CA GLU A 125 -7.77 8.76 -10.30
C GLU A 125 -7.37 10.22 -10.53
N GLY A 126 -7.45 10.70 -11.78
CA GLY A 126 -7.19 12.10 -12.11
C GLY A 126 -6.14 12.31 -13.22
N VAL A 127 -5.77 13.56 -13.40
CA VAL A 127 -4.76 14.03 -14.37
C VAL A 127 -3.37 14.09 -13.72
N PRO A 128 -2.28 14.20 -14.49
CA PRO A 128 -0.96 14.47 -13.95
C PRO A 128 -0.92 15.76 -13.11
N GLU A 129 -0.15 15.73 -12.02
CA GLU A 129 0.12 16.81 -11.08
C GLU A 129 1.62 16.94 -10.87
N ASP A 130 2.08 18.18 -10.70
CA ASP A 130 3.48 18.50 -10.38
C ASP A 130 3.58 19.07 -8.98
N THR A 131 4.64 18.71 -8.26
CA THR A 131 4.93 19.22 -6.92
C THR A 131 6.43 19.24 -6.64
N VAL A 132 6.83 19.94 -5.58
CA VAL A 132 8.21 19.94 -5.09
C VAL A 132 8.21 19.46 -3.64
N ILE A 133 8.95 18.39 -3.38
CA ILE A 133 9.17 17.87 -2.04
C ILE A 133 10.44 18.52 -1.48
N HIS A 134 10.26 19.51 -0.61
CA HIS A 134 11.35 20.10 0.16
C HIS A 134 11.82 19.16 1.28
N ASP A 135 13.09 19.29 1.68
CA ASP A 135 13.74 18.50 2.74
C ASP A 135 13.56 16.98 2.59
N TRP A 136 13.51 16.52 1.35
CA TRP A 136 13.07 15.17 1.01
C TRP A 136 13.87 14.08 1.72
N THR A 137 15.17 14.28 1.95
CA THR A 137 16.02 13.31 2.66
C THR A 137 15.62 13.14 4.12
N ALA A 138 15.26 14.22 4.81
CA ALA A 138 14.80 14.16 6.21
C ALA A 138 13.42 13.50 6.27
N ARG A 139 12.54 13.87 5.35
CA ARG A 139 11.19 13.30 5.25
C ARG A 139 11.24 11.81 4.94
N ALA A 140 12.03 11.39 3.96
CA ALA A 140 12.22 9.98 3.59
C ALA A 140 12.65 9.10 4.78
N LYS A 141 13.49 9.64 5.68
CA LYS A 141 13.92 8.92 6.90
C LYS A 141 12.79 8.76 7.92
N ALA A 142 11.82 9.67 7.95
CA ALA A 142 10.67 9.60 8.85
C ALA A 142 9.52 8.73 8.30
N VAL A 143 9.45 8.54 6.98
CA VAL A 143 8.33 7.82 6.33
C VAL A 143 8.05 6.43 6.89
N PRO A 144 9.04 5.55 7.17
CA PRO A 144 8.75 4.22 7.70
C PRO A 144 7.87 4.24 8.96
N ALA A 145 8.18 5.12 9.92
CA ALA A 145 7.40 5.27 11.15
C ALA A 145 6.00 5.82 10.86
N LEU A 146 5.87 6.79 9.95
CA LEU A 146 4.58 7.37 9.59
C LEU A 146 3.64 6.36 8.91
N LEU A 147 4.18 5.46 8.08
CA LEU A 147 3.40 4.43 7.39
C LEU A 147 2.86 3.36 8.35
N GLU A 148 3.58 3.05 9.42
CA GLU A 148 3.13 2.15 10.48
C GLU A 148 1.91 2.70 11.24
N GLU A 149 1.76 4.02 11.29
CA GLU A 149 0.66 4.71 11.99
C GLU A 149 -0.63 4.86 11.16
N ILE A 150 -0.60 4.59 9.84
CA ILE A 150 -1.76 4.79 8.97
C ILE A 150 -2.86 3.80 9.31
N ALA A 151 -3.94 4.28 9.94
CA ALA A 151 -5.14 3.52 10.30
C ALA A 151 -5.82 2.83 9.11
#